data_AF-A0A372NUH1-F1
#
_entry.id   AF-A0A372NUH1-F1
#
_cell.length_a   1.000
_cell.length_b   1.000
_cell.length_c   1.000
_cell.angle_alpha   90.00
_cell.angle_beta   90.00
_cell.angle_gamma   90.00
#
_symmetry.space_group_name_H-M   'P 1'
#
loop_
_entity.id
_entity.type
_entity.pdbx_description
1 polymer ?
#
loop_
_entity_poly.entity_id
_entity_poly.type
_entity_poly.pdbx_seq_one_letter_code
_entity_poly.pdbx_strand_id
1 'polypeptide(L)'
;MKNLKVKLAAIALVLGAGSALASAHHAFATRKWGKDASTGIYTEVTGLSSPSGYRCQNSSNVCTEEYPTDVDPNNQANDSHPGIAQPSNTVLGTFLQ
;
A
#
# COMPACT_ATOMS: atom_id res chain seq x y z
N MET A 1 16.33 -26.18 -66.33
CA MET A 1 16.08 -24.74 -66.58
C MET A 1 15.75 -24.07 -65.26
N LYS A 2 16.46 -22.96 -64.96
CA LYS A 2 16.07 -21.82 -64.10
C LYS A 2 15.98 -22.14 -62.60
N ASN A 3 17.07 -21.93 -61.85
CA ASN A 3 17.38 -20.66 -61.18
C ASN A 3 16.17 -20.03 -60.48
N LEU A 4 16.10 -20.17 -59.15
CA LEU A 4 15.49 -19.12 -58.32
C LEU A 4 16.23 -19.02 -56.98
N LYS A 5 17.33 -18.26 -57.00
CA LYS A 5 17.92 -17.65 -55.82
C LYS A 5 17.00 -16.52 -55.35
N VAL A 6 16.31 -16.62 -54.21
CA VAL A 6 15.83 -15.43 -53.48
C VAL A 6 15.80 -15.67 -51.97
N LYS A 7 16.85 -15.19 -51.31
CA LYS A 7 16.86 -14.42 -50.04
C LYS A 7 16.04 -14.95 -48.86
N LEU A 8 16.68 -15.71 -47.97
CA LEU A 8 16.33 -15.79 -46.56
C LEU A 8 17.31 -14.88 -45.79
N ALA A 9 17.02 -13.58 -45.80
CA ALA A 9 17.68 -12.60 -44.95
C ALA A 9 16.63 -12.08 -43.99
N ALA A 10 16.91 -12.22 -42.69
CA ALA A 10 16.24 -11.60 -41.55
C ALA A 10 14.72 -11.88 -41.48
N ILE A 11 14.21 -12.39 -40.37
CA ILE A 11 13.89 -11.51 -39.25
C ILE A 11 13.87 -12.39 -38.00
N ALA A 12 14.93 -12.28 -37.21
CA ALA A 12 14.82 -12.45 -35.77
C ALA A 12 14.07 -11.21 -35.26
N LEU A 13 12.73 -11.25 -35.21
CA LEU A 13 11.96 -10.35 -34.37
C LEU A 13 11.37 -11.17 -33.23
N VAL A 14 12.05 -11.06 -32.10
CA VAL A 14 11.41 -10.87 -30.80
C VAL A 14 10.42 -11.98 -30.43
N LEU A 15 11.01 -13.10 -30.01
CA LEU A 15 10.52 -13.84 -28.85
C LEU A 15 10.34 -12.84 -27.69
N GLY A 16 9.11 -12.34 -27.53
CA GLY A 16 8.82 -11.33 -26.53
C GLY A 16 7.35 -11.01 -26.38
N ALA A 17 6.44 -11.90 -26.81
CA ALA A 17 5.09 -11.93 -26.24
C ALA A 17 5.13 -12.71 -24.91
N GLY A 18 6.07 -12.31 -24.04
CA GLY A 18 6.11 -12.73 -22.66
C GLY A 18 4.93 -12.06 -21.98
N SER A 19 3.95 -12.88 -21.64
CA SER A 19 2.95 -12.67 -20.62
C SER A 19 3.42 -11.71 -19.53
N ALA A 20 2.98 -10.46 -19.64
CA ALA A 20 2.94 -9.52 -18.54
C ALA A 20 1.82 -8.53 -18.87
N LEU A 21 0.57 -9.02 -18.86
CA LEU A 21 -0.43 -8.26 -18.11
C LEU A 21 0.17 -8.19 -16.72
N ALA A 22 0.92 -7.10 -16.49
CA ALA A 22 1.35 -6.69 -15.19
C ALA A 22 0.07 -6.77 -14.38
N SER A 23 -0.01 -7.78 -13.52
CA SER A 23 -0.87 -7.70 -12.36
C SER A 23 -0.55 -6.33 -11.81
N ALA A 24 -1.51 -5.42 -11.95
CA ALA A 24 -1.49 -4.19 -11.22
C ALA A 24 -1.49 -4.66 -9.76
N HIS A 25 -0.30 -4.91 -9.22
CA HIS A 25 -0.04 -4.79 -7.81
C HIS A 25 -0.31 -3.31 -7.52
N HIS A 26 -1.59 -2.95 -7.45
CA HIS A 26 -2.05 -2.21 -6.30
C HIS A 26 -1.71 -3.11 -5.11
N ALA A 27 -0.43 -3.16 -4.74
CA ALA A 27 -0.07 -3.27 -3.35
C ALA A 27 -0.85 -2.11 -2.76
N PHE A 28 -2.02 -2.42 -2.19
CA PHE A 28 -2.89 -1.43 -1.59
C PHE A 28 -1.97 -0.61 -0.71
N ALA A 29 -1.67 0.61 -1.14
CA ALA A 29 -0.80 1.46 -0.37
C ALA A 29 -1.52 1.60 0.97
N THR A 30 -0.84 1.26 2.05
CA THR A 30 -1.40 1.40 3.39
C THR A 30 -1.04 2.77 3.90
N ARG A 31 -2.01 3.42 4.55
CA ARG A 31 -1.75 4.60 5.37
C ARG A 31 -1.58 4.15 6.80
N LYS A 32 -0.61 4.76 7.47
CA LYS A 32 -0.37 4.53 8.89
C LYS A 32 -1.05 5.63 9.68
N TRP A 33 -1.74 5.27 10.74
CA TRP A 33 -2.49 6.16 11.59
C TRP A 33 -2.01 6.00 13.04
N GLY A 34 -1.71 7.09 13.73
CA GLY A 34 -1.46 7.11 15.18
C GLY A 34 -2.75 7.35 15.94
N LYS A 35 -3.02 6.56 16.98
CA LYS A 35 -4.22 6.69 17.80
C LYS A 35 -3.91 7.42 19.09
N ASP A 36 -4.50 8.59 19.29
CA ASP A 36 -4.44 9.27 20.58
C ASP A 36 -5.23 8.46 21.62
N ALA A 37 -4.55 8.00 22.66
CA ALA A 37 -5.14 7.17 23.70
C ALA A 37 -6.20 7.92 24.55
N SER A 38 -6.12 9.25 24.63
CA SER A 38 -7.02 10.09 25.42
C SER A 38 -8.31 10.40 24.67
N THR A 39 -8.21 10.67 23.37
CA THR A 39 -9.36 11.09 22.54
C THR A 39 -9.91 9.96 21.66
N GLY A 40 -9.14 8.91 21.42
CA GLY A 40 -9.47 7.83 20.49
C GLY A 40 -9.37 8.22 19.01
N ILE A 41 -8.96 9.46 18.72
CA ILE A 41 -8.85 10.00 17.36
C ILE A 41 -7.58 9.50 16.70
N TYR A 42 -7.70 9.17 15.42
CA TYR A 42 -6.59 8.75 14.57
C TYR A 42 -6.00 9.94 13.82
N THR A 43 -4.68 10.07 13.81
CA THR A 43 -3.94 11.06 13.03
C THR A 43 -3.10 10.35 11.98
N GLU A 44 -3.11 10.79 10.72
CA GLU A 44 -2.29 10.17 9.68
C GLU A 44 -0.80 10.41 9.94
N VAL A 45 -0.01 9.34 9.92
CA VAL A 45 1.45 9.33 10.17
C VAL A 45 2.25 8.63 9.07
N THR A 46 1.63 8.38 7.93
CA THR A 46 2.25 7.73 6.78
C THR A 46 3.54 8.43 6.38
N GLY A 47 4.63 7.68 6.19
CA GLY A 47 5.92 8.22 5.73
C GLY A 47 6.73 8.98 6.79
N LEU A 48 6.20 9.18 7.98
CA LEU A 48 6.91 9.87 9.05
C LEU A 48 7.77 8.85 9.82
N SER A 49 9.10 8.97 9.69
CA SER A 49 10.08 8.05 10.33
C SER A 49 10.14 8.21 11.85
N SER A 50 9.86 9.42 12.30
CA SER A 50 9.62 9.83 13.69
C SER A 50 9.12 11.26 13.57
N PRO A 51 7.82 11.45 13.33
CA PRO A 51 7.29 12.78 13.52
C PRO A 51 7.57 13.14 14.98
N SER A 52 8.15 14.31 15.19
CA SER A 52 8.54 14.81 16.52
C SER A 52 7.37 14.64 17.50
N GLY A 53 7.50 13.72 18.46
CA GLY A 53 6.44 13.32 19.41
C GLY A 53 6.09 11.83 19.34
N TYR A 54 6.15 11.21 18.17
CA TYR A 54 5.53 9.93 17.89
C TYR A 54 6.45 8.77 18.25
N ARG A 55 6.39 8.34 19.51
CA ARG A 55 7.04 7.13 20.00
C ARG A 55 6.01 6.24 20.65
N CYS A 56 5.79 5.05 20.08
CA CYS A 56 5.07 4.00 20.78
C CYS A 56 5.94 3.50 21.93
N GLN A 57 5.67 3.96 23.15
CA GLN A 57 6.27 3.37 24.35
C GLN A 57 5.49 2.11 24.74
N ASN A 58 6.20 1.03 25.07
CA ASN A 58 5.62 -0.27 25.43
C ASN A 58 4.49 -0.11 26.47
N SER A 59 3.26 -0.23 25.99
CA SER A 59 2.03 -0.25 26.78
C SER A 59 1.01 -1.13 26.07
N SER A 60 -0.09 -1.46 26.74
CA SER A 60 -1.15 -2.32 26.19
C SER A 60 -2.16 -1.59 25.31
N ASN A 61 -1.96 -0.29 25.06
CA ASN A 61 -2.88 0.52 24.25
C ASN A 61 -2.53 0.44 22.76
N VAL A 62 -3.48 0.75 21.88
CA VAL A 62 -3.21 0.88 20.44
C VAL A 62 -2.43 2.18 20.21
N CYS A 63 -1.23 2.08 19.63
CA CYS A 63 -0.40 3.23 19.29
C CYS A 63 -0.55 3.63 17.82
N THR A 64 -0.37 2.67 16.91
CA THR A 64 -0.55 2.91 15.47
C THR A 64 -1.25 1.76 14.79
N GLU A 65 -2.04 2.07 13.78
CA GLU A 65 -2.72 1.10 12.94
C GLU A 65 -2.52 1.43 11.46
N GLU A 66 -2.47 0.40 10.63
CA GLU A 66 -2.38 0.56 9.19
C GLU A 66 -3.71 0.21 8.54
N TYR A 67 -4.19 1.08 7.67
CA TYR A 67 -5.42 0.90 6.91
C TYR A 67 -5.15 1.09 5.42
N PRO A 68 -6.02 0.58 4.52
CA PRO A 68 -5.99 0.92 3.11
C PRO A 68 -6.00 2.45 2.86
N THR A 69 -5.39 2.94 1.78
CA THR A 69 -5.29 4.38 1.46
C THR A 69 -6.62 5.11 1.30
N ASP A 70 -7.69 4.39 1.06
CA ASP A 70 -9.06 4.87 0.87
C ASP A 70 -9.88 4.87 2.17
N VAL A 71 -9.28 4.44 3.29
CA VAL A 71 -9.94 4.32 4.59
C VAL A 71 -9.51 5.45 5.52
N ASP A 72 -10.50 6.15 6.09
CA ASP A 72 -10.32 7.05 7.24
C ASP A 72 -10.90 6.38 8.49
N PRO A 73 -10.08 5.89 9.44
CA PRO A 73 -10.57 5.24 10.64
C PRO A 73 -11.41 6.16 11.55
N ASN A 74 -11.33 7.49 11.39
CA ASN A 74 -12.23 8.41 12.09
C ASN A 74 -13.61 8.53 11.44
N ASN A 75 -13.77 8.09 10.18
CA ASN A 75 -14.97 8.34 9.39
C ASN A 75 -15.27 7.25 8.34
N GLN A 76 -15.12 5.98 8.69
CA GLN A 76 -15.31 4.87 7.73
C GLN A 76 -16.72 4.81 7.12
N ALA A 77 -17.73 5.36 7.81
CA ALA A 77 -19.09 5.40 7.28
C ALA A 77 -19.25 6.26 6.01
N ASN A 78 -18.30 7.16 5.74
CA ASN A 78 -18.34 8.10 4.62
C ASN A 78 -17.10 8.01 3.71
N ASP A 79 -16.22 7.03 3.94
CA ASP A 79 -15.09 6.82 3.05
C ASP A 79 -15.54 6.01 1.80
N SER A 80 -14.61 5.81 0.86
CA SER A 80 -14.91 5.08 -0.39
C SER A 80 -14.74 3.56 -0.23
N HIS A 81 -14.41 3.09 0.97
CA HIS A 81 -14.11 1.69 1.22
C HIS A 81 -15.40 0.87 1.35
N PRO A 82 -15.47 -0.32 0.72
CA PRO A 82 -16.63 -1.18 0.88
C PRO A 82 -16.66 -1.80 2.28
N GLY A 83 -17.59 -1.32 3.12
CA GLY A 83 -17.83 -1.87 4.45
C GLY A 83 -16.87 -1.33 5.52
N ILE A 84 -16.72 -2.06 6.63
CA ILE A 84 -15.84 -1.65 7.74
C ILE A 84 -14.46 -2.28 7.54
N ALA A 85 -13.48 -1.45 7.21
CA ALA A 85 -12.10 -1.85 7.11
C ALA A 85 -11.52 -2.18 8.48
N GLN A 86 -10.84 -3.32 8.56
CA GLN A 86 -10.02 -3.69 9.71
C GLN A 86 -8.56 -3.26 9.46
N PRO A 87 -7.82 -2.90 10.51
CA PRO A 87 -6.42 -2.56 10.35
C PRO A 87 -5.62 -3.79 9.90
N SER A 88 -4.72 -3.60 8.93
CA SER A 88 -3.82 -4.64 8.44
C SER A 88 -2.63 -4.89 9.38
N ASN A 89 -2.32 -3.92 10.23
CA ASN A 89 -1.26 -3.98 11.23
C ASN A 89 -1.66 -3.10 12.43
N THR A 90 -1.45 -3.60 13.64
CA THR A 90 -1.68 -2.86 14.89
C THR A 90 -0.42 -2.95 15.75
N VAL A 91 0.16 -1.79 16.06
CA VAL A 91 1.30 -1.67 16.96
C VAL A 91 0.79 -1.15 18.29
N LEU A 92 1.09 -1.89 19.36
CA LEU A 92 0.75 -1.50 20.71
C LEU A 92 1.78 -0.52 21.29
N GLY A 93 1.30 0.39 22.11
CA GLY A 93 2.08 1.38 22.85
C GLY A 93 1.25 2.61 23.21
N THR A 94 1.88 3.56 23.88
CA THR A 94 1.28 4.85 24.19
C THR A 94 1.65 5.84 23.10
N PHE A 95 0.65 6.47 22.50
CA PHE A 95 0.85 7.62 21.64
C PHE A 95 1.21 8.83 22.49
N LEU A 96 2.38 9.42 22.21
CA LEU A 96 2.83 10.67 22.78
C LEU A 96 2.77 11.71 21.67
N GLN A 97 2.16 12.86 21.92
CA GLN A 97 2.08 13.99 20.99
C GLN A 97 2.86 15.16 21.56
#